data_AF-A0A172U3I8-F1
#
_entry.id   AF-A0A172U3I8-F1
#
_cell.length_a   1.000
_cell.length_b   1.000
_cell.length_c   1.000
_cell.angle_alpha   90.00
_cell.angle_beta   90.00
_cell.angle_gamma   90.00
#
_symmetry.space_group_name_H-M   'P 1'
#
loop_
_entity.id
_entity.type
_entity.pdbx_description
1 polymer ?
#
loop_
_entity_poly.entity_id
_entity_poly.type
_entity_poly.pdbx_seq_one_letter_code
_entity_poly.pdbx_strand_id
1 'polypeptide(L)'
;MLFETGANHFKGAEGVGGKLYLTNKRLVFKSHKYNIQNHELSMRLSDIDKADRYKTLGIVNNGLAVTTAGGTIEKFVVQQPDQWLSQLTEKSGLQELPI
;
A
#
# COMPACT_ATOMS: atom_id res chain seq x y z
N MET A 1 -14.57 2.73 -6.92
CA MET A 1 -13.48 3.02 -5.96
C MET A 1 -14.03 2.75 -4.57
N LEU A 2 -13.27 2.09 -3.69
CA LEU A 2 -13.72 1.77 -2.32
C LEU A 2 -13.04 2.66 -1.27
N PHE A 3 -11.75 2.94 -1.45
CA PHE A 3 -10.99 3.78 -0.54
C PHE A 3 -9.82 4.42 -1.29
N GLU A 4 -9.47 5.67 -0.96
CA GLU A 4 -8.31 6.34 -1.55
C GLU A 4 -7.73 7.40 -0.63
N THR A 5 -6.41 7.55 -0.65
CA THR A 5 -5.71 8.62 0.05
C THR A 5 -4.49 9.07 -0.74
N GLY A 6 -3.89 10.20 -0.34
CA GLY A 6 -2.51 10.48 -0.71
C GLY A 6 -1.57 9.41 -0.16
N ALA A 7 -0.53 9.08 -0.93
CA ALA A 7 0.48 8.10 -0.55
C ALA A 7 1.83 8.39 -1.22
N ASN A 8 2.90 7.92 -0.59
CA ASN A 8 4.21 7.81 -1.24
C ASN A 8 4.53 6.33 -1.40
N HIS A 9 4.99 5.92 -2.58
CA HIS A 9 5.46 4.57 -2.85
C HIS A 9 7.00 4.58 -2.91
N PHE A 10 7.66 3.74 -2.10
CA PHE A 10 9.11 3.60 -2.13
C PHE A 10 9.57 2.67 -3.25
N LYS A 11 10.47 3.15 -4.12
CA LYS A 11 11.30 2.32 -4.99
C LYS A 11 12.75 2.41 -4.52
N GLY A 12 13.23 1.35 -3.87
CA GLY A 12 14.54 1.41 -3.22
C GLY A 12 14.58 2.52 -2.16
N ALA A 13 15.48 3.48 -2.30
CA ALA A 13 15.62 4.62 -1.39
C ALA A 13 14.72 5.82 -1.72
N GLU A 14 14.08 5.85 -2.89
CA GLU A 14 13.32 7.00 -3.37
C GLU A 14 11.82 6.83 -3.13
N GLY A 15 11.20 7.82 -2.48
CA GLY A 15 9.75 7.89 -2.29
C GLY A 15 9.07 8.71 -3.38
N VAL A 16 8.22 8.09 -4.19
CA VAL A 16 7.43 8.78 -5.22
C VAL A 16 6.07 9.15 -4.67
N GLY A 17 5.73 10.43 -4.68
CA GLY A 17 4.42 10.93 -4.24
C GLY A 17 3.30 10.70 -5.25
N GLY A 18 2.13 10.34 -4.75
CA GLY A 18 0.95 10.03 -5.56
C GLY A 18 -0.29 9.76 -4.74
N LYS A 19 -1.17 8.93 -5.31
CA LYS A 19 -2.39 8.44 -4.65
C LYS A 19 -2.42 6.92 -4.69
N LEU A 20 -2.90 6.33 -3.59
CA LEU A 20 -3.18 4.91 -3.46
C LEU A 20 -4.70 4.72 -3.48
N TYR A 21 -5.13 3.70 -4.20
CA TYR A 21 -6.53 3.43 -4.51
C TYR A 21 -6.84 1.96 -4.21
N LEU A 22 -7.89 1.72 -3.43
CA LEU A 22 -8.47 0.41 -3.23
C LEU A 22 -9.73 0.28 -4.09
N THR A 23 -9.76 -0.76 -4.91
CA THR A 23 -10.95 -1.18 -5.64
C THR A 23 -11.45 -2.51 -5.07
N ASN A 24 -12.57 -3.01 -5.59
CA ASN A 24 -13.07 -4.34 -5.21
C ASN A 24 -12.18 -5.50 -5.68
N LYS A 25 -11.18 -5.25 -6.55
CA LYS A 25 -10.32 -6.30 -7.12
C LYS A 25 -8.83 -6.01 -7.02
N ARG A 26 -8.43 -4.76 -6.82
CA ARG A 26 -7.04 -4.31 -6.97
C ARG A 26 -6.66 -3.22 -5.97
N LEU A 27 -5.39 -3.25 -5.59
CA LEU A 27 -4.66 -2.12 -5.01
C LEU A 27 -3.87 -1.43 -6.12
N VAL A 28 -4.05 -0.12 -6.27
CA VAL A 28 -3.45 0.65 -7.37
C VAL A 28 -2.78 1.90 -6.82
N PHE A 29 -1.53 2.14 -7.18
CA PHE A 29 -0.82 3.38 -6.90
C PHE A 29 -0.55 4.12 -8.21
N LYS A 30 -0.81 5.43 -8.24
CA LYS A 30 -0.43 6.30 -9.36
C LYS A 30 0.34 7.51 -8.83
N SER A 31 1.55 7.74 -9.35
CA SER A 31 2.32 8.94 -9.05
C SER A 31 1.65 10.22 -9.60
N HIS A 32 1.92 11.37 -8.98
CA HIS A 32 1.54 12.65 -9.58
C HIS A 32 2.34 12.92 -10.87
N LYS A 33 1.71 13.58 -11.85
CA LYS A 33 2.21 13.79 -13.24
C LYS A 33 3.48 14.67 -13.40
N TYR A 34 4.22 14.95 -12.33
CA TYR A 34 5.36 15.88 -12.37
C TYR A 34 6.72 15.21 -12.64
N ASN A 35 6.78 13.91 -12.95
CA ASN A 35 8.02 13.25 -13.36
C ASN A 35 7.82 12.46 -14.66
N ILE A 36 8.84 12.52 -15.52
CA ILE A 36 8.93 11.98 -16.89
C ILE A 36 8.81 10.42 -16.95
N GLN A 37 8.62 9.76 -15.81
CA GLN A 37 8.32 8.34 -15.71
C GLN A 37 6.97 8.13 -15.00
N ASN A 38 5.97 7.65 -15.74
CA ASN A 38 4.66 7.29 -15.19
C ASN A 38 4.80 6.05 -14.30
N HIS A 39 5.14 6.24 -13.02
CA HIS A 39 5.20 5.14 -12.06
C HIS A 39 3.78 4.78 -11.62
N GLU A 40 3.33 3.62 -12.08
CA GLU A 40 2.10 2.98 -11.66
C GLU A 40 2.43 1.61 -11.06
N LEU A 41 1.79 1.30 -9.94
CA LEU A 41 1.71 -0.08 -9.43
C LEU A 41 0.24 -0.49 -9.47
N SER A 42 -0.02 -1.72 -9.88
CA SER A 42 -1.37 -2.27 -9.89
C SER A 42 -1.29 -3.76 -9.62
N MET A 43 -1.86 -4.21 -8.50
CA MET A 43 -1.84 -5.62 -8.07
C MET A 43 -3.26 -6.10 -7.73
N ARG A 44 -3.56 -7.38 -7.97
CA ARG A 44 -4.85 -7.94 -7.55
C ARG A 44 -4.82 -8.15 -6.05
N LEU A 45 -5.97 -7.96 -5.39
CA LEU A 45 -6.10 -8.27 -3.96
C LEU A 45 -5.87 -9.77 -3.69
N SER A 46 -6.25 -10.64 -4.63
CA SER A 46 -5.97 -12.08 -4.55
C SER A 46 -4.48 -12.45 -4.60
N ASP A 47 -3.61 -11.53 -5.04
CA ASP A 47 -2.17 -11.76 -5.07
C ASP A 47 -1.47 -11.23 -3.79
N ILE A 48 -2.22 -10.60 -2.87
CA ILE A 48 -1.71 -10.08 -1.60
C ILE A 48 -1.79 -11.20 -0.55
N ASP A 49 -0.63 -11.56 0.00
CA ASP A 49 -0.49 -12.56 1.05
C ASP A 49 -0.50 -11.93 2.44
N LYS A 50 -0.03 -10.68 2.57
CA LYS A 50 0.00 -9.99 3.86
C LYS A 50 -0.04 -8.48 3.71
N ALA A 51 -0.67 -7.80 4.66
CA ALA A 51 -0.54 -6.37 4.85
C ALA A 51 -0.13 -6.08 6.31
N ASP A 52 0.82 -5.17 6.52
CA ASP A 52 1.34 -4.83 7.85
C ASP A 52 1.56 -3.32 8.00
N ARG A 53 1.50 -2.84 9.24
CA ARG A 53 1.97 -1.50 9.63
C ARG A 53 3.48 -1.54 9.85
N TYR A 54 4.16 -0.43 9.56
CA TYR A 54 5.55 -0.25 10.01
C TYR A 54 5.85 1.23 10.31
N LYS A 55 6.89 1.48 11.10
CA LYS A 55 7.38 2.84 11.36
C LYS A 55 8.28 3.31 10.22
N THR A 56 7.93 4.42 9.58
CA THR A 56 8.80 5.09 8.62
C THR A 56 9.87 5.88 9.36
N LEU A 57 11.09 5.90 8.82
CA LEU A 57 12.27 6.48 9.48
C LEU A 57 12.50 6.00 10.92
N GLY A 58 11.95 4.83 11.29
CA GLY A 58 12.04 4.26 12.64
C GLY A 58 11.08 4.87 13.68
N ILE A 59 10.34 5.94 13.36
CA ILE A 59 9.60 6.74 14.36
C ILE A 59 8.13 6.93 13.99
N VAL A 60 7.81 7.25 12.74
CA VAL A 60 6.44 7.68 12.36
C VAL A 60 5.61 6.47 11.94
N ASN A 61 4.51 6.19 12.65
CA ASN A 61 3.67 5.01 12.40
C ASN A 61 2.68 5.19 11.23
N ASN A 62 3.16 5.58 10.05
CA ASN A 62 2.37 5.82 8.84
C ASN A 62 2.76 4.90 7.66
N GLY A 63 3.60 3.88 7.92
CA GLY A 63 4.03 2.92 6.92
C GLY A 63 3.00 1.80 6.73
N LEU A 64 2.76 1.43 5.48
CA LEU A 64 1.97 0.26 5.06
C LEU A 64 2.85 -0.62 4.18
N ALA A 65 3.08 -1.86 4.57
CA ALA A 65 3.78 -2.86 3.77
C ALA A 65 2.77 -3.87 3.22
N VAL A 66 2.86 -4.18 1.94
CA VAL A 66 2.02 -5.18 1.26
C VAL A 66 2.93 -6.24 0.66
N THR A 67 2.81 -7.46 1.16
CA THR A 67 3.57 -8.60 0.68
C THR A 67 2.71 -9.41 -0.28
N THR A 68 3.24 -9.68 -1.46
CA THR A 68 2.61 -10.56 -2.45
C THR A 68 2.87 -12.03 -2.15
N ALA A 69 2.06 -12.92 -2.71
CA ALA A 69 2.29 -14.37 -2.65
C ALA A 69 3.66 -14.80 -3.22
N GLY A 70 4.27 -13.99 -4.10
CA GLY A 70 5.63 -14.20 -4.62
C GLY A 70 6.75 -13.69 -3.71
N GLY A 71 6.43 -13.16 -2.53
CA GLY A 71 7.40 -12.61 -1.56
C GLY A 71 7.86 -11.17 -1.83
N THR A 72 7.39 -10.53 -2.91
CA THR A 72 7.67 -9.11 -3.15
C THR A 72 6.95 -8.25 -2.12
N ILE A 73 7.67 -7.30 -1.52
CA ILE A 73 7.16 -6.37 -0.51
C ILE A 73 7.12 -4.96 -1.10
N GLU A 74 5.92 -4.43 -1.28
CA GLU A 74 5.68 -3.05 -1.70
C GLU A 74 5.44 -2.18 -0.45
N LYS A 75 6.14 -1.05 -0.34
CA LYS A 75 6.12 -0.20 0.85
C LYS A 75 5.57 1.18 0.54
N PHE A 76 4.63 1.62 1.36
CA PHE A 76 3.97 2.91 1.23
C PHE A 76 4.05 3.73 2.51
N VAL A 77 4.15 5.04 2.37
CA VAL A 77 3.67 5.99 3.39
C VAL A 77 2.25 6.36 3.00
N VAL A 78 1.29 6.20 3.91
CA VAL A 78 -0.12 6.49 3.62
C VAL A 78 -0.73 7.41 4.68
N GLN A 79 -1.81 8.08 4.30
CA GLN A 79 -2.73 8.69 5.26
C GLN A 79 -3.70 7.61 5.74
N GLN A 80 -4.28 7.79 6.93
CA GLN A 80 -5.26 6.85 7.51
C GLN A 80 -4.76 5.39 7.52
N PRO A 81 -3.61 5.16 8.14
CA PRO A 81 -2.79 3.99 7.84
C PRO A 81 -3.36 2.71 8.50
N ASP A 82 -4.19 2.86 9.55
CA ASP A 82 -4.96 1.78 10.17
C ASP A 82 -6.21 1.39 9.36
N GLN A 83 -6.87 2.36 8.72
CA GLN A 83 -8.01 2.07 7.83
C GLN A 83 -7.54 1.31 6.59
N TRP A 84 -6.35 1.62 6.06
CA TRP A 84 -5.74 0.84 4.99
C TRP A 84 -5.52 -0.61 5.38
N LEU A 85 -4.96 -0.87 6.58
CA LEU A 85 -4.76 -2.24 7.06
C LEU A 85 -6.09 -2.98 7.18
N SER A 86 -7.06 -2.39 7.90
CA SER A 86 -8.38 -3.01 8.11
C SER A 86 -9.07 -3.36 6.79
N GLN A 87 -9.09 -2.43 5.83
CA GLN A 87 -9.73 -2.65 4.53
C GLN A 87 -9.01 -3.73 3.69
N LEU A 88 -7.67 -3.77 3.71
CA LEU A 88 -6.90 -4.78 2.98
C LEU A 88 -7.08 -6.16 3.59
N THR A 89 -7.07 -6.24 4.92
CA THR A 89 -7.32 -7.48 5.66
C THR A 89 -8.71 -8.04 5.33
N GLU A 90 -9.76 -7.23 5.49
CA GLU A 90 -11.14 -7.64 5.24
C GLU A 90 -11.36 -8.11 3.78
N LYS A 91 -10.82 -7.38 2.81
CA LYS A 91 -11.11 -7.62 1.38
C LYS A 91 -10.17 -8.62 0.71
N SER A 92 -9.00 -8.87 1.29
CA SER A 92 -8.07 -9.89 0.79
C SER A 92 -8.28 -11.24 1.48
N GLY A 93 -9.19 -11.32 2.47
CA GLY A 93 -9.45 -12.53 3.25
C GLY A 93 -8.31 -12.88 4.20
N LEU A 94 -7.44 -11.92 4.51
CA LEU A 94 -6.31 -12.11 5.43
C LEU A 94 -6.86 -12.05 6.85
N GLN A 95 -6.58 -13.06 7.66
CA GLN A 95 -6.99 -13.05 9.07
C GLN A 95 -6.06 -12.13 9.86
N GLU A 96 -6.60 -11.23 10.67
CA GLU A 96 -5.80 -10.48 11.65
C GLU A 96 -5.22 -11.47 12.66
N LEU A 97 -3.89 -11.57 12.74
CA LEU A 97 -3.26 -12.29 13.84
C LEU A 97 -3.56 -11.50 15.14
N PRO A 98 -4.16 -12.14 16.17
CA PRO A 98 -4.34 -11.47 17.45
C PRO A 98 -2.97 -11.13 18.03
N ILE A 99 -2.86 -9.88 18.51
CA ILE A 99 -1.73 -9.35 19.27
C ILE A 99 -1.66 -9.99 20.65
#